data_AF-A0A973KSE9-F1
#
_entry.id   AF-A0A973KSE9-F1
#
_cell.length_a   1.000
_cell.length_b   1.000
_cell.length_c   1.000
_cell.angle_alpha   90.00
_cell.angle_beta   90.00
_cell.angle_gamma   90.00
#
_symmetry.space_group_name_H-M   'P 1'
#
loop_
_entity.id
_entity.type
_entity.pdbx_description
1 polymer ?
#
loop_
_entity_poly.entity_id
_entity_poly.type
_entity_poly.pdbx_seq_one_letter_code
_entity_poly.pdbx_strand_id
1 'polypeptide(L)'
;MMTTVFVAAPKPRTWPLTLDQFAARLTERWPQAEIFAHHAPVSNEDYLDFQMDLDGMTRTASYYDRSNLILSDGDSEFWADTVVWFLGLLPADADAVAMVEVNPEYTAPIPPGADAETIRTLLEGLTEAEQHNSTRGSATRSPAVC
;
A
#
# COMPACT_ATOMS: atom_id res chain seq x y z
N MET A 1 2.07 -16.04 -1.30
CA MET A 1 3.05 -15.10 -0.69
C MET A 1 2.23 -13.92 -0.21
N MET A 2 2.50 -13.42 1.00
CA MET A 2 1.93 -12.15 1.44
C MET A 2 2.74 -11.06 0.75
N THR A 3 2.10 -10.27 -0.10
CA THR A 3 2.76 -9.22 -0.89
C THR A 3 2.52 -7.89 -0.20
N THR A 4 3.59 -7.16 0.09
CA THR A 4 3.49 -5.79 0.60
C THR A 4 3.07 -4.86 -0.53
N VAL A 5 1.96 -4.14 -0.34
CA VAL A 5 1.44 -3.15 -1.28
C VAL A 5 1.74 -1.75 -0.77
N PHE A 6 2.20 -0.88 -1.67
CA PHE A 6 2.45 0.52 -1.39
C PHE A 6 1.42 1.35 -2.16
N VAL A 7 0.69 2.20 -1.47
CA VAL A 7 -0.11 3.28 -2.05
C VAL A 7 0.62 4.59 -1.77
N ALA A 8 1.05 5.29 -2.80
CA ALA A 8 1.98 6.42 -2.70
C ALA A 8 1.52 7.64 -3.50
N ALA A 9 1.92 8.82 -3.04
CA ALA A 9 1.85 10.04 -3.85
C ALA A 9 2.87 9.93 -5.01
N PRO A 10 2.49 10.24 -6.26
CA PRO A 10 3.45 10.24 -7.37
C PRO A 10 4.50 11.32 -7.15
N LYS A 11 5.77 10.94 -7.16
CA LYS A 11 6.88 11.87 -6.99
C LYS A 11 6.88 12.95 -8.08
N PRO A 12 7.20 14.21 -7.76
CA PRO A 12 7.70 14.72 -6.48
C PRO A 12 6.59 15.22 -5.52
N ARG A 13 5.32 14.84 -5.73
CA ARG A 13 4.21 15.32 -4.91
C ARG A 13 4.15 14.59 -3.57
N THR A 14 3.55 15.26 -2.59
CA THR A 14 3.22 14.74 -1.27
C THR A 14 1.76 15.06 -0.98
N TRP A 15 1.08 14.21 -0.21
CA TRP A 15 -0.30 14.49 0.20
C TRP A 15 -0.34 15.47 1.38
N PRO A 16 -1.37 16.33 1.49
CA PRO A 16 -1.54 17.24 2.63
C PRO A 16 -2.17 16.53 3.84
N LEU A 17 -1.77 15.30 4.12
CA LEU A 17 -2.27 14.48 5.23
C LEU A 17 -1.11 14.22 6.20
N THR A 18 -1.24 14.72 7.43
CA THR A 18 -0.23 14.54 8.47
C THR A 18 -0.45 13.26 9.27
N LEU A 19 0.57 12.77 9.98
CA LEU A 19 0.44 11.64 10.91
C LEU A 19 -0.70 11.85 11.93
N ASP A 20 -0.78 13.01 12.56
CA ASP A 20 -1.83 13.30 13.57
C ASP A 20 -3.23 13.24 12.97
N GLN A 21 -3.40 13.80 11.77
CA GLN A 21 -4.67 13.75 11.04
C GLN A 21 -5.01 12.31 10.65
N PHE A 22 -4.04 11.54 10.15
CA PHE A 22 -4.24 10.14 9.80
C PHE A 22 -4.64 9.32 11.02
N ALA A 23 -3.92 9.45 12.15
CA ALA A 23 -4.25 8.74 13.39
C ALA A 23 -5.65 9.08 13.92
N ALA A 24 -6.04 10.36 13.89
CA ALA A 24 -7.37 10.79 14.30
C ALA A 24 -8.47 10.16 13.41
N ARG A 25 -8.25 10.11 12.09
CA ARG A 25 -9.21 9.48 11.16
C ARG A 25 -9.24 7.97 11.29
N LEU A 26 -8.08 7.34 11.53
CA LEU A 26 -7.97 5.90 11.71
C LEU A 26 -8.76 5.45 12.95
N THR A 27 -8.60 6.16 14.07
CA THR A 27 -9.36 5.87 15.31
C THR A 27 -10.84 6.21 15.23
N GLU A 28 -11.24 7.20 14.41
CA GLU A 28 -12.64 7.48 14.10
C GLU A 28 -13.29 6.31 13.34
N ARG A 29 -12.58 5.74 12.36
CA ARG A 29 -13.09 4.65 11.51
C ARG A 29 -13.01 3.27 12.18
N TRP A 30 -11.90 2.99 12.86
CA TRP A 30 -11.63 1.75 13.59
C TRP A 30 -11.21 2.10 15.02
N PRO A 31 -12.18 2.22 15.96
CA PRO A 31 -11.88 2.59 17.35
C PRO A 31 -11.00 1.59 18.11
N GLN A 32 -10.87 0.37 17.60
CA GLN A 32 -10.02 -0.68 18.16
C GLN A 32 -8.63 -0.75 17.51
N ALA A 33 -8.32 0.14 16.55
CA ALA A 33 -7.01 0.15 15.92
C ALA A 33 -5.93 0.50 16.94
N GLU A 34 -4.87 -0.28 16.95
CA GLU A 34 -3.66 0.01 17.73
C GLU A 34 -2.70 0.79 16.85
N ILE A 35 -2.15 1.90 17.36
CA ILE A 35 -1.28 2.81 16.61
C ILE A 35 0.03 2.98 17.37
N PHE A 36 1.14 2.82 16.66
CA PHE A 36 2.50 2.91 17.16
C PHE A 36 3.27 3.96 16.35
N ALA A 37 3.75 5.02 17.01
CA ALA A 37 4.55 6.03 16.35
C ALA A 37 6.03 5.64 16.33
N HIS A 38 6.64 5.78 15.16
CA HIS A 38 8.02 5.40 14.90
C HIS A 38 8.77 6.46 14.11
N HIS A 39 10.10 6.38 14.18
CA HIS A 39 11.01 7.20 13.40
C HIS A 39 11.95 6.28 12.63
N ALA A 40 11.98 6.41 11.31
CA ALA A 40 12.85 5.64 10.41
C ALA A 40 14.22 6.36 10.27
N PRO A 41 15.30 5.88 10.91
CA PRO A 41 16.56 6.63 10.95
C PRO A 41 17.27 6.71 9.59
N VAL A 42 16.99 5.76 8.70
CA VAL A 42 17.62 5.66 7.37
C VAL A 42 17.04 6.68 6.40
N SER A 43 15.72 6.88 6.40
CA SER A 43 15.05 7.89 5.57
C SER A 43 14.89 9.23 6.30
N ASN A 44 15.12 9.27 7.63
CA ASN A 44 14.85 10.41 8.49
C ASN A 44 13.40 10.89 8.37
N GLU A 45 12.46 9.94 8.44
CA GLU A 45 11.02 10.16 8.31
C GLU A 45 10.28 9.57 9.50
N ASP A 46 9.26 10.27 9.96
CA ASP A 46 8.32 9.76 10.97
C ASP A 46 7.20 8.99 10.28
N TYR A 47 6.76 7.90 10.91
CA TYR A 47 5.69 7.07 10.40
C TYR A 47 4.87 6.45 11.54
N LEU A 48 3.67 6.02 11.22
CA LEU A 48 2.79 5.28 12.13
C LEU A 48 2.69 3.84 11.64
N ASP A 49 3.03 2.88 12.49
CA ASP A 49 2.55 1.51 12.33
C ASP A 49 1.19 1.39 12.99
N PHE A 50 0.29 0.62 12.40
CA PHE A 50 -0.99 0.36 12.98
C PHE A 50 -1.49 -1.04 12.67
N GLN A 51 -2.27 -1.54 13.62
CA GLN A 51 -2.94 -2.83 13.53
C GLN A 51 -4.44 -2.61 13.61
N MET A 52 -5.18 -3.33 12.77
CA MET A 52 -6.63 -3.31 12.77
C MET A 52 -7.17 -4.73 12.62
N ASP A 53 -8.32 -4.99 13.24
CA ASP A 53 -9.08 -6.21 12.99
C ASP A 53 -9.97 -5.98 11.76
N LEU A 54 -9.68 -6.72 10.69
CA LEU A 54 -10.50 -6.78 9.48
C LEU A 54 -11.01 -8.22 9.33
N ASP A 55 -12.33 -8.38 9.37
CA ASP A 55 -13.02 -9.68 9.26
C ASP A 55 -12.51 -10.76 10.22
N GLY A 56 -12.21 -10.39 11.47
CA GLY A 56 -11.75 -11.30 12.51
C GLY A 56 -10.28 -11.67 12.41
N MET A 57 -9.52 -10.95 11.58
CA MET A 57 -8.09 -11.13 11.44
C MET A 57 -7.34 -9.81 11.63
N THR A 58 -6.31 -9.85 12.47
CA THR A 58 -5.41 -8.71 12.64
C THR A 58 -4.61 -8.50 11.35
N ARG A 59 -4.59 -7.25 10.90
CA ARG A 59 -3.87 -6.76 9.73
C ARG A 59 -2.97 -5.60 10.12
N THR A 60 -1.81 -5.53 9.49
CA THR A 60 -0.76 -4.55 9.80
C THR A 60 -0.50 -3.66 8.59
N ALA A 61 -0.41 -2.37 8.86
CA ALA A 61 -0.07 -1.39 7.85
C ALA A 61 0.71 -0.23 8.47
N SER A 62 1.37 0.55 7.62
CA SER A 62 2.19 1.68 8.02
C SER A 62 1.83 2.91 7.20
N TYR A 63 1.85 4.09 7.82
CA TYR A 63 1.66 5.36 7.13
C TYR A 63 2.86 6.29 7.37
N TYR A 64 3.54 6.67 6.29
CA TYR A 64 4.65 7.61 6.29
C TYR A 64 4.12 9.02 6.03
N ASP A 65 4.58 9.99 6.83
CA ASP A 65 4.04 11.36 6.82
C ASP A 65 3.98 11.91 5.40
N ARG A 66 2.75 12.21 4.94
CA ARG A 66 2.47 12.84 3.64
C ARG A 66 2.92 12.05 2.41
N SER A 67 3.35 10.80 2.55
CA SER A 67 3.98 10.05 1.44
C SER A 67 3.26 8.76 1.08
N ASN A 68 3.30 7.75 1.95
CA ASN A 68 2.99 6.38 1.58
C ASN A 68 2.13 5.70 2.63
N LEU A 69 1.13 4.96 2.18
CA LEU A 69 0.44 3.92 2.94
C LEU A 69 1.01 2.56 2.50
N ILE A 70 1.52 1.78 3.44
CA ILE A 70 2.13 0.47 3.22
C ILE A 70 1.23 -0.57 3.86
N LEU A 71 0.79 -1.55 3.09
CA LEU A 71 -0.09 -2.63 3.51
C LEU A 71 0.76 -3.89 3.58
N SER A 72 1.06 -4.35 4.79
CA SER A 72 2.15 -5.33 5.03
C SER A 72 1.70 -6.78 4.91
N ASP A 73 0.42 -7.05 5.15
CA ASP A 73 -0.12 -8.40 5.15
C ASP A 73 -1.59 -8.41 4.74
N GLY A 74 -2.03 -9.45 4.04
CA GLY A 74 -3.43 -9.62 3.64
C GLY A 74 -3.65 -9.54 2.13
N ASP A 75 -4.73 -10.16 1.69
CA ASP A 75 -5.14 -10.22 0.29
C ASP A 75 -5.80 -8.91 -0.17
N SER A 76 -5.82 -8.69 -1.48
CA SER A 76 -6.45 -7.52 -2.13
C SER A 76 -7.89 -7.26 -1.68
N GLU A 77 -8.63 -8.31 -1.35
CA GLU A 77 -10.01 -8.24 -0.85
C GLU A 77 -10.11 -7.52 0.50
N PHE A 78 -9.18 -7.77 1.43
CA PHE A 78 -9.19 -7.14 2.76
C PHE A 78 -8.81 -5.66 2.71
N TRP A 79 -7.95 -5.30 1.75
CA TRP A 79 -7.39 -3.96 1.69
C TRP A 79 -8.16 -2.98 0.82
N ALA A 80 -9.00 -3.45 -0.10
CA ALA A 80 -9.71 -2.59 -1.04
C ALA A 80 -10.50 -1.48 -0.33
N ASP A 81 -11.30 -1.82 0.68
CA ASP A 81 -12.08 -0.84 1.45
C ASP A 81 -11.20 0.12 2.25
N THR A 82 -10.07 -0.36 2.77
CA THR A 82 -9.12 0.48 3.50
C THR A 82 -8.46 1.49 2.58
N VAL A 83 -8.09 1.09 1.37
CA VAL A 83 -7.51 1.99 0.36
C VAL A 83 -8.54 3.00 -0.11
N VAL A 84 -9.79 2.60 -0.39
CA VAL A 84 -10.88 3.54 -0.74
C VAL A 84 -11.10 4.56 0.37
N TRP A 85 -11.18 4.10 1.62
CA TRP A 85 -11.30 4.99 2.77
C TRP A 85 -10.14 5.97 2.86
N PHE A 86 -8.91 5.48 2.71
CA PHE A 86 -7.71 6.29 2.76
C PHE A 86 -7.70 7.37 1.67
N LEU A 87 -8.02 7.01 0.42
CA LEU A 87 -8.12 7.95 -0.70
C LEU A 87 -9.20 9.00 -0.45
N GLY A 88 -10.28 8.64 0.26
CA GLY A 88 -11.31 9.57 0.69
C GLY A 88 -10.86 10.61 1.72
N LEU A 89 -9.70 10.41 2.38
CA LEU A 89 -9.09 11.42 3.26
C LEU A 89 -8.28 12.47 2.49
N LEU A 90 -7.93 12.17 1.24
CA LEU A 90 -7.11 13.03 0.40
C LEU A 90 -7.98 14.06 -0.35
N PRO A 91 -7.38 15.17 -0.82
CA PRO A 91 -8.04 16.06 -1.78
C PRO A 91 -8.56 15.30 -3.00
N ALA A 92 -9.69 15.73 -3.58
CA ALA A 92 -10.30 15.04 -4.73
C ALA A 92 -9.42 15.03 -5.99
N ASP A 93 -8.44 15.94 -6.09
CA ASP A 93 -7.44 16.04 -7.14
C ASP A 93 -6.10 15.40 -6.77
N ALA A 94 -6.02 14.69 -5.65
CA ALA A 94 -4.82 13.98 -5.24
C ALA A 94 -4.58 12.78 -6.15
N ASP A 95 -3.48 12.81 -6.88
CA ASP A 95 -3.00 11.64 -7.60
C ASP A 95 -2.47 10.59 -6.60
N ALA A 96 -2.73 9.32 -6.90
CA ALA A 96 -2.22 8.19 -6.16
C ALA A 96 -1.76 7.09 -7.12
N VAL A 97 -0.70 6.38 -6.73
CA VAL A 97 -0.21 5.20 -7.45
C VAL A 97 -0.12 4.04 -6.47
N ALA A 98 -0.33 2.81 -6.96
CA ALA A 98 -0.03 1.60 -6.23
C ALA A 98 1.15 0.86 -6.84
N MET A 99 1.93 0.18 -6.00
CA MET A 99 3.03 -0.70 -6.41
C MET A 99 3.21 -1.82 -5.40
N VAL A 100 3.95 -2.87 -5.78
CA VAL A 100 4.30 -3.98 -4.90
C VAL A 100 5.80 -3.98 -4.61
N GLU A 101 6.19 -4.38 -3.41
CA GLU A 101 7.59 -4.32 -2.94
C GLU A 101 8.59 -4.99 -3.90
N VAL A 102 8.20 -6.14 -4.43
CA VAL A 102 9.06 -7.00 -5.25
C VAL A 102 9.30 -6.44 -6.66
N ASN A 103 8.50 -5.45 -7.08
CA ASN A 103 8.65 -4.82 -8.38
C ASN A 103 8.32 -3.32 -8.30
N PRO A 104 9.17 -2.52 -7.63
CA PRO A 104 8.89 -1.11 -7.36
C PRO A 104 8.90 -0.24 -8.62
N GLU A 105 9.43 -0.76 -9.74
CA GLU A 105 9.41 -0.06 -11.03
C GLU A 105 8.05 -0.15 -11.73
N TYR A 106 7.23 -1.15 -11.37
CA TYR A 106 5.88 -1.25 -11.88
C TYR A 106 4.91 -0.53 -10.94
N THR A 107 4.47 0.64 -11.39
CA THR A 107 3.46 1.46 -10.70
C THR A 107 2.18 1.48 -11.50
N ALA A 108 1.04 1.27 -10.84
CA ALA A 108 -0.29 1.38 -11.41
C ALA A 108 -0.96 2.65 -10.89
N PRO A 109 -1.39 3.59 -11.75
CA PRO A 109 -2.14 4.76 -11.29
C PRO A 109 -3.49 4.34 -10.73
N ILE A 110 -3.88 4.90 -9.59
CA ILE A 110 -5.21 4.71 -9.01
C ILE A 110 -6.12 5.81 -9.56
N PRO A 111 -7.25 5.46 -10.21
CA PRO A 111 -8.21 6.45 -10.66
C PRO A 111 -8.77 7.29 -9.49
N PRO A 112 -8.91 8.62 -9.64
CA PRO A 112 -9.59 9.44 -8.64
C PRO A 112 -11.02 8.95 -8.40
N GLY A 113 -11.39 8.76 -7.14
CA GLY A 113 -12.72 8.25 -6.78
C GLY A 113 -12.96 6.77 -7.14
N ALA A 114 -11.89 5.99 -7.32
CA ALA A 114 -12.00 4.54 -7.50
C ALA A 114 -12.79 3.90 -6.34
N ASP A 115 -13.71 2.99 -6.71
CA ASP A 115 -14.47 2.19 -5.75
C ASP A 115 -13.70 0.93 -5.34
N ALA A 116 -14.25 0.19 -4.37
CA ALA A 116 -13.60 -0.98 -3.79
C ALA A 116 -13.36 -2.09 -4.84
N GLU A 117 -14.27 -2.25 -5.80
CA GLU A 117 -14.10 -3.23 -6.88
C GLU A 117 -12.92 -2.86 -7.79
N THR A 118 -12.84 -1.58 -8.19
CA THR A 118 -11.74 -1.05 -9.00
C THR A 118 -10.40 -1.22 -8.28
N ILE A 119 -10.34 -0.88 -7.00
CA ILE A 119 -9.12 -1.05 -6.19
C ILE A 119 -8.74 -2.53 -6.10
N ARG A 120 -9.70 -3.41 -5.81
CA ARG A 120 -9.44 -4.84 -5.70
C ARG A 120 -8.83 -5.38 -6.99
N THR A 121 -9.43 -5.10 -8.15
CA THR A 121 -8.91 -5.54 -9.45
C THR A 121 -7.52 -4.98 -9.73
N LEU A 122 -7.25 -3.73 -9.33
CA LEU A 122 -5.94 -3.11 -9.47
C LEU A 122 -4.89 -3.83 -8.62
N LEU A 123 -5.20 -4.12 -7.35
CA LEU A 123 -4.31 -4.82 -6.43
C LEU A 123 -4.07 -6.28 -6.88
N GLU A 124 -5.10 -6.99 -7.30
CA GLU A 124 -4.99 -8.32 -7.90
C GLU A 124 -4.04 -8.31 -9.11
N GLY A 125 -4.23 -7.37 -10.05
CA GLY A 125 -3.36 -7.24 -11.22
C GLY A 125 -1.89 -6.98 -10.87
N LEU A 126 -1.62 -6.21 -9.81
CA LEU A 126 -0.26 -5.98 -9.32
C LEU A 126 0.38 -7.26 -8.76
N THR A 127 -0.37 -8.02 -7.96
CA THR A 127 0.11 -9.28 -7.37
C THR A 127 0.27 -10.41 -8.40
N GLU A 128 -0.57 -10.46 -9.43
CA GLU A 128 -0.44 -11.42 -10.53
C GLU A 128 0.76 -11.10 -11.43
N ALA A 129 1.01 -9.80 -11.69
CA ALA A 129 2.18 -9.36 -12.44
C ALA A 129 3.50 -9.73 -11.73
N GLU A 130 3.52 -9.72 -10.40
CA GLU A 130 4.60 -10.27 -9.58
C GLU A 130 4.84 -11.76 -9.89
N GLN A 131 3.79 -12.58 -9.86
CA GLN A 131 3.91 -14.03 -10.06
C GLN A 131 4.42 -14.39 -11.47
N HIS A 132 3.98 -13.64 -12.48
CA HIS A 132 4.45 -13.84 -13.85
C HIS A 132 5.94 -13.48 -14.00
N ASN A 133 6.42 -12.46 -13.30
CA ASN A 133 7.82 -12.05 -13.36
C ASN A 133 8.75 -13.00 -12.58
N SER A 134 8.32 -13.52 -11.43
CA SER A 134 9.05 -14.57 -10.67
C SER A 134 9.23 -15.86 -11.47
N THR A 135 8.27 -16.19 -12.35
CA THR A 135 8.37 -17.37 -13.23
C THR A 135 9.37 -17.17 -14.37
N ARG A 136 9.50 -15.95 -14.90
CA ARG A 136 10.50 -15.64 -15.96
C ARG A 136 11.93 -15.49 -15.41
N GLY A 137 12.10 -15.03 -14.18
CA GLY A 137 13.41 -14.90 -13.52
C GLY A 137 14.12 -16.22 -13.21
N SER A 138 13.39 -17.35 -13.23
CA SER A 138 13.96 -18.68 -12.91
C SER A 138 14.48 -19.46 -14.14
N ALA A 139 14.37 -18.91 -15.35
CA ALA A 139 14.86 -19.53 -16.58
C ALA A 139 16.13 -18.85 -17.11
N THR A 140 17.23 -18.91 -16.35
CA THR A 140 18.57 -18.70 -16.91
C THR A 140 19.50 -19.80 -16.45
N ARG A 141 19.30 -21.01 -16.99
CA ARG A 141 20.40 -21.95 -17.19
C ARG A 141 20.90 -21.79 -18.61
N SER A 142 22.09 -21.19 -18.73
CA SER A 142 22.88 -21.17 -19.95
C SER A 142 22.95 -22.56 -20.61
N PRO A 143 22.84 -22.66 -21.93
CA PRO A 143 23.37 -23.81 -22.64
C PRO A 143 24.90 -23.68 -22.65
N ALA A 144 25.58 -24.49 -21.84
CA ALA A 144 27.01 -24.70 -22.03
C ALA A 144 27.19 -25.54 -23.31
N VAL A 145 27.55 -24.85 -24.38
CA VAL A 145 28.24 -25.42 -25.53
C VAL A 145 29.69 -25.64 -25.13
N CYS A 146 30.13 -26.90 -25.15
CA CYS A 146 31.44 -27.41 -25.59
C CYS A 146 31.56 -28.89 -25.18
#